data_AF-A0A6L8U027-F1
#
_entry.id   AF-A0A6L8U027-F1
#
_cell.length_a   1.000
_cell.length_b   1.000
_cell.length_c   1.000
_cell.angle_alpha   90.00
_cell.angle_beta   90.00
_cell.angle_gamma   90.00
#
_symmetry.space_group_name_H-M   'P 1'
#
loop_
_entity.id
_entity.type
_entity.pdbx_description
1 polymer ?
#
loop_
_entity_poly.entity_id
_entity_poly.type
_entity_poly.pdbx_seq_one_letter_code
_entity_poly.pdbx_strand_id
1 'polypeptide(L)'
;MNILKTIIALLILSVMGFGCKKNNESSGFVEGYIVGSFICDEASCGTQFQRGYCILLENNKNGLMDFYTFNLPEEILTFPHYILKHHDSNNCGPAFFPDSLITRYKIRFQYHKLSKTESLKPIYGCYAMDIPFPWEDYQEASLESVTKW
;
A
#
# COMPACT_ATOMS: atom_id res chain seq x y z
N MET A 1 17.26 57.33 -8.12
CA MET A 1 17.44 55.88 -7.86
C MET A 1 16.20 55.43 -7.09
N ASN A 2 15.26 54.82 -7.80
CA ASN A 2 13.83 54.91 -7.47
C ASN A 2 13.45 53.97 -6.32
N ILE A 3 12.99 54.54 -5.21
CA ILE A 3 12.47 53.87 -4.01
C ILE A 3 11.44 52.79 -4.36
N LEU A 4 10.71 52.96 -5.47
CA LEU A 4 9.76 52.00 -6.02
C LEU A 4 10.41 50.63 -6.39
N LYS A 5 11.66 50.63 -6.87
CA LYS A 5 12.38 49.38 -7.22
C LYS A 5 12.79 48.60 -5.97
N THR A 6 13.09 49.30 -4.88
CA THR A 6 13.51 48.68 -3.62
C THR A 6 12.34 48.01 -2.88
N ILE A 7 11.14 48.60 -2.96
CA ILE A 7 9.92 48.04 -2.35
C ILE A 7 9.48 46.75 -3.07
N ILE A 8 9.59 46.71 -4.39
CA ILE A 8 9.23 45.52 -5.20
C ILE A 8 10.17 44.35 -4.89
N ALA A 9 11.47 44.62 -4.71
CA ALA A 9 12.45 43.57 -4.37
C ALA A 9 12.19 42.93 -2.99
N LEU A 10 11.71 43.71 -2.01
CA LEU A 10 11.34 43.19 -0.68
C LEU A 10 10.04 42.38 -0.68
N LEU A 11 9.10 42.70 -1.58
CA LEU A 11 7.82 42.00 -1.72
C LEU A 11 7.96 40.62 -2.39
N ILE A 12 9.01 40.41 -3.19
CA ILE A 12 9.27 39.11 -3.86
C ILE A 12 9.93 38.11 -2.90
N LEU A 13 10.65 38.59 -1.89
CA LEU A 13 11.31 37.74 -0.87
C LEU A 13 10.33 37.15 0.17
N SER A 14 9.12 37.69 0.31
CA SER A 14 8.13 37.19 1.27
C SER A 14 7.24 36.06 0.74
N VAL A 15 7.36 35.68 -0.54
CA VAL A 15 6.52 34.64 -1.15
C VAL A 15 7.19 33.24 -1.12
N MET A 16 8.46 33.15 -0.74
CA MET A 16 9.18 31.87 -0.59
C MET A 16 8.96 31.29 0.82
N GLY A 17 7.71 30.99 1.15
CA GLY A 17 7.36 30.54 2.50
C GLY A 17 6.14 29.64 2.57
N PHE A 18 5.63 29.11 1.45
CA PHE A 18 4.77 27.93 1.49
C PHE A 18 5.68 26.70 1.48
N GLY A 19 6.23 26.37 2.65
CA GLY A 19 6.56 25.00 2.92
C GLY A 19 5.27 24.22 2.82
N CYS A 20 5.02 23.57 1.68
CA CYS A 20 4.00 22.54 1.60
C CYS A 20 4.29 21.58 2.73
N LYS A 21 3.46 21.63 3.79
CA LYS A 21 3.34 20.51 4.70
C LYS A 21 3.10 19.32 3.80
N LYS A 22 4.00 18.35 3.88
CA LYS A 22 3.87 17.04 3.27
C LYS A 22 2.71 16.36 4.00
N ASN A 23 1.48 16.81 3.76
CA ASN A 23 0.32 15.99 3.98
C ASN A 23 0.57 14.75 3.12
N ASN A 24 0.34 13.56 3.66
CA ASN A 24 0.30 12.35 2.87
C ASN A 24 -0.84 12.54 1.85
N GLU A 25 -0.54 13.16 0.72
CA GLU A 25 -1.52 13.47 -0.31
C GLU A 25 -2.03 12.13 -0.84
N SER A 26 -3.32 11.88 -0.60
CA SER A 26 -4.03 10.76 -1.19
C SER A 26 -3.80 10.79 -2.69
N SER A 27 -3.55 9.62 -3.27
CA SER A 27 -3.32 9.49 -4.69
C SER A 27 -4.51 10.02 -5.49
N GLY A 28 -4.28 10.34 -6.76
CA GLY A 28 -5.38 10.33 -7.73
C GLY A 28 -6.04 8.94 -7.78
N PHE A 29 -7.20 8.83 -8.42
CA PHE A 29 -7.79 7.52 -8.67
C PHE A 29 -6.86 6.69 -9.55
N VAL A 30 -6.55 5.48 -9.09
CA VAL A 30 -5.75 4.48 -9.80
C VAL A 30 -6.51 3.18 -9.93
N GLU A 31 -6.02 2.32 -10.81
CA GLU A 31 -6.50 0.96 -11.00
C GLU A 31 -5.41 -0.04 -10.63
N GLY A 32 -5.81 -1.12 -9.99
CA GLY A 32 -4.90 -2.18 -9.57
C GLY A 32 -5.62 -3.49 -9.31
N TYR A 33 -4.83 -4.53 -9.09
CA TYR A 33 -5.28 -5.89 -8.93
C TYR A 33 -4.94 -6.39 -7.53
N ILE A 34 -5.86 -7.15 -6.94
CA ILE A 34 -5.56 -7.99 -5.79
C ILE A 34 -4.84 -9.23 -6.29
N VAL A 35 -3.56 -9.35 -5.96
CA VAL A 35 -2.68 -10.40 -6.49
C VAL A 35 -2.25 -11.42 -5.45
N GLY A 36 -2.63 -11.23 -4.20
CA GLY A 36 -2.27 -12.12 -3.11
C GLY A 36 -2.93 -11.72 -1.81
N SER A 37 -2.81 -12.60 -0.82
CA SER A 37 -3.26 -12.31 0.53
C SER A 37 -2.38 -12.97 1.57
N PHE A 38 -2.48 -12.47 2.79
CA PHE A 38 -1.84 -13.04 3.96
C PHE A 38 -2.67 -12.74 5.20
N ILE A 39 -2.41 -13.45 6.28
CA ILE A 39 -2.92 -13.17 7.61
C ILE A 39 -1.74 -12.73 8.43
N CYS A 40 -1.87 -11.56 9.04
CA CYS A 40 -0.96 -11.18 10.08
C CYS A 40 -1.43 -11.79 11.40
N ASP A 41 -0.52 -12.47 12.10
CA ASP A 41 -0.82 -13.08 13.39
C ASP A 41 -0.80 -12.06 14.53
N GLU A 42 -1.32 -12.47 15.69
CA GLU A 42 -1.43 -11.57 16.82
C GLU A 42 -0.08 -11.09 17.36
N ALA A 43 0.94 -11.94 17.25
CA ALA A 43 2.29 -11.64 17.70
C ALA A 43 2.97 -10.56 16.85
N SER A 44 2.61 -10.47 15.57
CA SER A 44 3.21 -9.55 14.60
C SER A 44 2.40 -8.26 14.41
N CYS A 45 1.06 -8.35 14.40
CA CYS A 45 0.17 -7.21 14.13
C CYS A 45 -0.72 -6.77 15.30
N GLY A 46 -0.61 -7.38 16.49
CA GLY A 46 -1.45 -7.05 17.65
C GLY A 46 -2.73 -7.88 17.72
N THR A 47 -3.66 -7.51 18.60
CA THR A 47 -4.69 -8.36 19.25
C THR A 47 -5.70 -9.14 18.37
N GLN A 48 -5.58 -9.18 17.04
CA GLN A 48 -6.46 -9.99 16.20
C GLN A 48 -5.80 -10.40 14.88
N PHE A 49 -6.11 -11.61 14.41
CA PHE A 49 -5.79 -12.04 13.04
C PHE A 49 -6.45 -11.12 12.02
N GLN A 50 -5.65 -10.33 11.30
CA GLN A 50 -6.13 -9.43 10.25
C GLN A 50 -5.62 -9.90 8.88
N ARG A 51 -6.54 -9.95 7.90
CA ARG A 51 -6.19 -10.32 6.53
C ARG A 51 -5.65 -9.11 5.78
N GLY A 52 -4.42 -9.25 5.30
CA GLY A 52 -3.79 -8.32 4.38
C GLY A 52 -3.96 -8.77 2.93
N TYR A 53 -4.01 -7.80 2.02
CA TYR A 53 -4.10 -8.01 0.59
C TYR A 53 -2.95 -7.31 -0.14
N CYS A 54 -2.38 -7.99 -1.13
CA CYS A 54 -1.32 -7.46 -1.97
C CYS A 54 -1.92 -6.76 -3.19
N ILE A 55 -1.47 -5.53 -3.45
CA ILE A 55 -1.96 -4.70 -4.54
C ILE A 55 -0.86 -4.55 -5.59
N LEU A 56 -1.15 -4.92 -6.83
CA LEU A 56 -0.32 -4.62 -7.99
C LEU A 56 -1.03 -3.55 -8.82
N LEU A 57 -0.42 -2.38 -8.99
CA LEU A 57 -0.96 -1.33 -9.84
C LEU A 57 -0.89 -1.75 -11.31
N GLU A 58 -1.91 -1.38 -12.10
CA GLU A 58 -2.00 -1.81 -13.50
C GLU A 58 -0.82 -1.31 -14.37
N ASN A 59 -0.18 -0.20 -13.97
CA ASN A 59 0.98 0.34 -14.65
C ASN A 59 2.30 -0.35 -14.27
N ASN A 60 2.33 -1.21 -13.25
CA ASN A 60 3.49 -1.97 -12.84
C ASN A 60 3.51 -3.36 -13.48
N LYS A 61 4.34 -3.53 -14.51
CA LYS A 61 4.38 -4.75 -15.33
C LYS A 61 5.33 -5.83 -14.83
N ASN A 62 6.21 -5.51 -13.87
CA ASN A 62 7.33 -6.37 -13.50
C ASN A 62 7.41 -6.69 -12.00
N GLY A 63 6.50 -6.12 -11.19
CA GLY A 63 6.45 -6.35 -9.75
C GLY A 63 5.54 -7.52 -9.36
N LEU A 64 5.82 -8.12 -8.20
CA LEU A 64 4.88 -9.04 -7.53
C LEU A 64 3.75 -8.27 -6.84
N MET A 65 4.05 -7.06 -6.35
CA MET A 65 3.09 -6.06 -5.83
C MET A 65 3.76 -4.68 -5.76
N ASP A 66 2.98 -3.63 -5.53
CA ASP A 66 3.44 -2.27 -5.23
C ASP A 66 3.37 -1.94 -3.73
N PHE A 67 2.33 -2.44 -3.06
CA PHE A 67 2.07 -2.27 -1.63
C PHE A 67 1.06 -3.31 -1.15
N TYR A 68 0.85 -3.34 0.16
CA TYR A 68 -0.19 -4.15 0.78
C TYR A 68 -1.16 -3.28 1.58
N THR A 69 -2.33 -3.82 1.89
CA THR A 69 -3.34 -3.14 2.71
C THR A 69 -4.05 -4.11 3.64
N PHE A 70 -4.50 -3.62 4.80
CA PHE A 70 -5.39 -4.33 5.72
C PHE A 70 -6.82 -3.77 5.76
N ASN A 71 -7.12 -2.74 4.95
CA ASN A 71 -8.41 -2.03 4.98
C ASN A 71 -9.23 -2.19 3.68
N LEU A 72 -8.99 -3.24 2.90
CA LEU A 72 -9.84 -3.59 1.76
C LEU A 72 -11.25 -3.96 2.27
N PRO A 73 -12.33 -3.25 1.86
CA PRO A 73 -13.67 -3.56 2.34
C PRO A 73 -14.16 -4.92 1.83
N GLU A 74 -14.73 -5.73 2.71
CA GLU A 74 -15.12 -7.11 2.43
C GLU A 74 -16.20 -7.22 1.33
N GLU A 75 -17.03 -6.18 1.17
CA GLU A 75 -18.13 -6.21 0.19
C GLU A 75 -17.68 -5.97 -1.26
N ILE A 76 -16.46 -5.47 -1.48
CA ILE A 76 -16.00 -5.06 -2.82
C ILE A 76 -15.67 -6.28 -3.69
N LEU A 77 -15.09 -7.33 -3.10
CA LEU A 77 -14.66 -8.53 -3.81
C LEU A 77 -14.95 -9.79 -3.01
N THR A 78 -15.49 -10.80 -3.68
CA THR A 78 -15.62 -12.15 -3.13
C THR A 78 -14.52 -13.05 -3.68
N PHE A 79 -13.69 -13.58 -2.79
CA PHE A 79 -12.62 -14.50 -3.15
C PHE A 79 -13.03 -15.95 -2.86
N PRO A 80 -12.73 -16.90 -3.75
CA PRO A 80 -12.83 -18.31 -3.41
C PRO A 80 -11.94 -18.65 -2.21
N HIS A 81 -12.45 -19.45 -1.26
CA HIS A 81 -11.68 -19.82 -0.06
C HIS A 81 -10.32 -20.47 -0.38
N TYR A 82 -10.21 -21.21 -1.49
CA TYR A 82 -8.99 -21.94 -1.84
C TYR A 82 -7.81 -21.03 -2.23
N ILE A 83 -8.05 -19.76 -2.58
CA ILE A 83 -6.97 -18.80 -2.90
C ILE A 83 -6.55 -17.95 -1.70
N LEU A 84 -7.36 -17.91 -0.64
CA LEU A 84 -7.11 -17.11 0.57
C LEU A 84 -6.29 -17.89 1.60
N LYS A 85 -5.02 -18.15 1.28
CA LYS A 85 -4.10 -18.80 2.22
C LYS A 85 -3.65 -17.82 3.32
N HIS A 86 -3.06 -18.35 4.39
CA HIS A 86 -2.57 -17.55 5.53
C HIS A 86 -1.28 -16.83 5.21
N HIS A 87 -0.34 -17.49 4.54
CA HIS A 87 0.92 -16.95 4.03
C HIS A 87 1.57 -18.04 3.18
N ASP A 88 2.65 -17.70 2.49
CA ASP A 88 3.54 -18.70 1.92
C ASP A 88 4.41 -19.30 3.05
N SER A 89 4.30 -20.61 3.28
CA SER A 89 5.04 -21.30 4.35
C SER A 89 6.54 -21.39 4.10
N ASN A 90 6.99 -21.21 2.85
CA ASN A 90 8.39 -21.39 2.49
C ASN A 90 9.22 -20.15 2.78
N ASN A 91 8.68 -18.96 2.45
CA ASN A 91 9.38 -17.68 2.60
C ASN A 91 8.68 -16.70 3.55
N CYS A 92 7.52 -17.07 4.11
CA CYS A 92 6.72 -16.22 5.00
C CYS A 92 6.21 -14.92 4.41
N GLY A 93 6.20 -14.85 3.09
CA GLY A 93 5.60 -13.80 2.34
C GLY A 93 4.10 -14.00 2.18
N PRO A 94 3.47 -13.14 1.38
CA PRO A 94 2.13 -13.34 0.96
C PRO A 94 1.96 -14.64 0.16
N ALA A 95 0.78 -15.23 0.27
CA ALA A 95 0.36 -16.22 -0.70
C ALA A 95 -0.18 -15.51 -1.94
N PHE A 96 0.66 -15.39 -2.96
CA PHE A 96 0.25 -14.85 -4.25
C PHE A 96 -0.72 -15.80 -4.96
N PHE A 97 -1.66 -15.19 -5.69
CA PHE A 97 -2.62 -15.92 -6.50
C PHE A 97 -1.91 -16.56 -7.70
N PRO A 98 -2.41 -17.71 -8.20
CA PRO A 98 -1.91 -18.30 -9.44
C PRO A 98 -1.98 -17.30 -10.61
N ASP A 99 -1.09 -17.45 -11.59
CA ASP A 99 -1.01 -16.59 -12.80
C ASP A 99 -2.35 -16.45 -13.56
N SER A 100 -3.22 -17.46 -13.47
CA SER A 100 -4.56 -17.38 -14.06
C SER A 100 -5.51 -16.37 -13.37
N LEU A 101 -5.16 -15.87 -12.19
CA LEU A 101 -6.02 -15.05 -11.34
C LEU A 101 -5.43 -13.67 -10.99
N ILE A 102 -4.16 -13.41 -11.28
CA ILE A 102 -3.48 -12.14 -10.96
C ILE A 102 -4.17 -10.90 -11.56
N THR A 103 -4.87 -11.04 -12.69
CA THR A 103 -5.62 -9.92 -13.32
C THR A 103 -7.13 -10.01 -13.11
N ARG A 104 -7.62 -10.96 -12.30
CA ARG A 104 -9.06 -11.24 -12.15
C ARG A 104 -9.76 -10.28 -11.19
N TYR A 105 -9.07 -9.82 -10.16
CA TYR A 105 -9.65 -9.07 -9.05
C TYR A 105 -9.24 -7.61 -9.12
N LYS A 106 -9.84 -6.88 -10.07
CA LYS A 106 -9.51 -5.49 -10.33
C LYS A 106 -10.35 -4.54 -9.47
N ILE A 107 -9.70 -3.51 -8.95
CA ILE A 107 -10.33 -2.44 -8.18
C ILE A 107 -9.84 -1.07 -8.67
N ARG A 108 -10.68 -0.06 -8.48
CA ARG A 108 -10.35 1.35 -8.65
C ARG A 108 -10.48 2.05 -7.31
N PHE A 109 -9.47 2.83 -6.93
CA PHE A 109 -9.34 3.37 -5.57
C PHE A 109 -8.42 4.59 -5.53
N GLN A 110 -8.43 5.29 -4.40
CA GLN A 110 -7.40 6.22 -3.97
C GLN A 110 -6.61 5.58 -2.83
N TYR A 111 -5.36 5.97 -2.65
CA TYR A 111 -4.54 5.44 -1.56
C TYR A 111 -3.54 6.46 -1.04
N HIS A 112 -3.14 6.30 0.21
CA HIS A 112 -1.95 6.94 0.75
C HIS A 112 -1.08 5.90 1.45
N LYS A 113 0.23 6.03 1.28
CA LYS A 113 1.19 5.12 1.92
C LYS A 113 1.36 5.51 3.39
N LEU A 114 1.26 4.53 4.28
CA LEU A 114 1.39 4.72 5.72
C LEU A 114 2.84 4.86 6.14
N SER A 115 3.14 5.72 7.10
CA SER A 115 4.48 5.79 7.69
C SER A 115 4.82 4.50 8.46
N LYS A 116 6.10 4.27 8.75
CA LYS A 116 6.54 3.09 9.52
C LYS A 116 5.90 2.99 10.92
N THR A 117 5.47 4.11 11.49
CA THR A 117 4.80 4.16 12.80
C THR A 117 3.30 3.91 12.71
N GLU A 118 2.70 4.12 11.54
CA GLU A 118 1.28 3.85 11.26
C GLU A 118 1.06 2.46 10.67
N SER A 119 2.07 1.93 9.99
CA SER A 119 2.01 0.61 9.35
C SER A 119 1.99 -0.49 10.40
N LEU A 120 1.15 -1.49 10.18
CA LEU A 120 1.26 -2.76 10.85
C LEU A 120 2.52 -3.47 10.37
N LYS A 121 3.20 -4.08 11.33
CA LYS A 121 4.42 -4.86 11.10
C LYS A 121 4.03 -6.19 10.44
N PRO A 122 4.38 -6.43 9.17
CA PRO A 122 4.04 -7.70 8.53
C PRO A 122 4.79 -8.86 9.21
N ILE A 123 4.24 -10.07 9.07
CA ILE A 123 4.58 -11.33 9.76
C ILE A 123 6.04 -11.41 10.26
N TYR A 124 6.22 -11.41 11.59
CA TYR A 124 7.47 -11.64 12.30
C TYR A 124 7.36 -12.94 13.10
N GLY A 125 8.03 -14.02 12.67
CA GLY A 125 8.11 -15.24 13.50
C GLY A 125 7.72 -16.55 12.82
N CYS A 126 7.60 -16.55 11.50
CA CYS A 126 7.54 -17.79 10.74
C CYS A 126 8.92 -18.48 10.72
N TYR A 127 8.92 -19.81 10.49
CA TYR A 127 10.12 -20.55 10.17
C TYR A 127 10.19 -20.72 8.65
N ALA A 128 10.85 -19.78 7.97
CA ALA A 128 11.11 -19.90 6.54
C ALA A 128 12.07 -21.07 6.27
N MET A 129 11.76 -21.90 5.29
CA MET A 129 12.70 -22.88 4.75
C MET A 129 13.58 -22.26 3.64
N ASP A 130 13.05 -21.23 2.98
CA ASP A 130 13.71 -20.46 1.93
C ASP A 130 14.14 -19.08 2.46
N ILE A 131 14.67 -18.25 1.56
CA ILE A 131 14.98 -16.85 1.85
C ILE A 131 13.68 -16.13 2.27
N PRO A 132 13.65 -15.45 3.44
CA PRO A 132 12.48 -14.71 3.88
C PRO A 132 12.03 -13.67 2.85
N PHE A 133 10.72 -13.48 2.75
CA PHE A 133 10.15 -12.46 1.88
C PHE A 133 10.57 -11.05 2.36
N PRO A 134 11.05 -10.17 1.46
CA PRO A 134 11.60 -8.87 1.82
C PRO A 134 10.49 -7.86 2.10
N TRP A 135 9.80 -8.04 3.23
CA TRP A 135 8.69 -7.18 3.63
C TRP A 135 9.07 -5.69 3.74
N GLU A 136 10.33 -5.40 4.06
CA GLU A 136 10.88 -4.04 4.15
C GLU A 136 10.89 -3.27 2.83
N ASP A 137 10.81 -3.96 1.69
CA ASP A 137 10.74 -3.35 0.36
C ASP A 137 9.33 -2.86 0.02
N TYR A 138 8.33 -3.30 0.79
CA TYR A 138 6.92 -2.99 0.55
C TYR A 138 6.36 -2.15 1.70
N GLN A 139 5.46 -1.23 1.36
CA GLN A 139 4.86 -0.32 2.32
C GLN A 139 3.37 -0.64 2.44
N GLU A 140 2.81 -0.46 3.63
CA GLU A 140 1.36 -0.49 3.80
C GLU A 140 0.72 0.74 3.17
N ALA A 141 -0.45 0.57 2.57
CA ALA A 141 -1.30 1.65 2.11
C ALA A 141 -2.71 1.53 2.69
N SER A 142 -3.26 2.67 3.10
CA SER A 142 -4.68 2.81 3.39
C SER A 142 -5.41 3.13 2.09
N LEU A 143 -6.45 2.34 1.79
CA LEU A 143 -7.30 2.54 0.63
C LEU A 143 -8.51 3.41 0.96
N GLU A 144 -8.91 4.24 0.01
CA GLU A 144 -10.05 5.15 0.06
C GLU A 144 -10.88 5.01 -1.22
N SER A 145 -12.20 5.21 -1.09
CA SER A 145 -13.14 5.21 -2.23
C SER A 145 -13.01 3.99 -3.15
N VAL A 146 -12.83 2.81 -2.56
CA VAL A 146 -12.61 1.55 -3.29
C VAL A 146 -13.88 1.13 -4.01
N THR A 147 -13.75 0.79 -5.29
CA THR A 147 -14.81 0.25 -6.13
C THR A 147 -14.31 -0.94 -6.93
N LYS A 148 -15.18 -1.92 -7.16
CA LYS A 148 -14.90 -3.05 -8.07
C LYS A 148 -14.90 -2.55 -9.52
N TRP A 149 -13.96 -3.04 -10.32
CA TRP A 149 -13.84 -2.70 -11.74
C TRP A 149 -13.94 -3.95 -12.63
#